data_AF-A0A0B6XVA9-F1
#
_entry.id   AF-A0A0B6XVA9-F1
#
_cell.length_a   1.000
_cell.length_b   1.000
_cell.length_c   1.000
_cell.angle_alpha   90.00
_cell.angle_beta   90.00
_cell.angle_gamma   90.00
#
_symmetry.space_group_name_H-M   'P 1'
#
loop_
_entity.id
_entity.type
_entity.pdbx_description
1 polymer ?
#
loop_
_entity_poly.entity_id
_entity_poly.type
_entity_poly.pdbx_seq_one_letter_code
_entity_poly.pdbx_strand_id
1 'polypeptide(L)'
;MEHGSTTIVAPEQPITEQSNPLSTNIDVASPTEIASILYACDKEIFNGWMDSQGLNDKLVHEKMYNIARKISQVMKEQNGSVVISGCGTSGRLAYLTTKTFNRYLKSCGRTECFQYLIAGGDRALFRSVELAEDDPVAGALELKKVTESKTAVVFIGVTCGLSAPYVAGQLDYCLSRLDKFTPVLIGFNKRHQARNVAIEKWDKTFLQIAQEM
;
A
#
# COMPACT_ATOMS: atom_id res chain seq x y z
N MET A 1 16.34 -30.34 36.32
CA MET A 1 15.13 -29.78 35.70
C MET A 1 15.39 -28.30 35.51
N GLU A 2 15.95 -27.92 34.36
CA GLU A 2 16.15 -26.51 34.00
C GLU A 2 14.87 -26.00 33.33
N HIS A 3 14.21 -25.03 33.96
CA HIS A 3 13.14 -24.27 33.32
C HIS A 3 13.78 -23.22 32.42
N GLY A 4 13.79 -23.50 31.11
CA GLY A 4 14.14 -22.53 30.09
C GLY A 4 13.21 -21.33 30.18
N SER A 5 13.77 -20.19 30.59
CA SER A 5 13.08 -18.90 30.51
C SER A 5 12.99 -18.50 29.04
N THR A 6 11.81 -18.69 28.45
CA THR A 6 11.50 -18.14 27.13
C THR A 6 11.43 -16.62 27.27
N THR A 7 12.52 -15.93 26.95
CA THR A 7 12.54 -14.47 26.86
C THR A 7 11.58 -14.06 25.76
N ILE A 8 10.39 -13.56 26.12
CA ILE A 8 9.46 -12.95 25.19
C ILE A 8 10.10 -11.62 24.76
N VAL A 9 10.83 -11.66 23.64
CA VAL A 9 11.35 -10.44 23.01
C VAL A 9 10.13 -9.64 22.55
N ALA A 10 9.96 -8.42 23.07
CA ALA A 10 8.92 -7.52 22.62
C ALA A 10 9.05 -7.35 21.08
N PRO A 11 7.94 -7.34 20.33
CA PRO A 11 8.01 -7.23 18.89
C PRO A 11 8.74 -5.94 18.51
N GLU A 12 9.71 -6.05 17.60
CA GLU A 12 10.44 -4.92 17.05
C GLU A 12 9.46 -3.90 16.46
N GLN A 13 9.60 -2.63 16.84
CA GLN A 13 8.73 -1.56 16.35
C GLN A 13 8.87 -1.45 14.82
N PRO A 14 7.77 -1.47 14.05
CA PRO A 14 7.84 -1.34 12.59
C PRO A 14 8.50 -0.02 12.18
N ILE A 15 9.26 -0.03 11.08
CA ILE A 15 10.00 1.15 10.58
C ILE A 15 9.10 2.39 10.50
N THR A 16 7.89 2.24 9.97
CA THR A 16 6.94 3.37 9.82
C THR A 16 6.47 3.98 11.13
N GLU A 17 6.62 3.27 12.25
CA GLU A 17 6.25 3.75 13.58
C GLU A 17 7.47 4.23 14.38
N GLN A 18 8.70 4.05 13.88
CA GLN A 18 9.92 4.48 14.57
C GLN A 18 10.13 5.99 14.44
N SER A 19 10.71 6.61 15.47
CA SER A 19 11.12 8.01 15.41
C SER A 19 12.40 8.18 14.60
N ASN A 20 12.42 9.19 13.73
CA ASN A 20 13.61 9.49 12.94
C ASN A 20 14.67 10.23 13.81
N PRO A 21 15.92 9.73 13.89
CA PRO A 21 16.99 10.40 14.64
C PRO A 21 17.28 11.84 14.21
N LEU A 22 17.01 12.19 12.94
CA LEU A 22 17.22 13.53 12.38
C LEU A 22 16.24 14.57 12.93
N SER A 23 15.10 14.13 13.49
CA SER A 23 14.00 15.00 13.91
C SER A 23 13.74 14.97 15.42
N THR A 24 14.74 14.58 16.23
CA THR A 24 14.60 14.45 17.69
C THR A 24 14.22 15.73 18.42
N ASN A 25 14.51 16.90 17.84
CA ASN A 25 14.23 18.22 18.40
C ASN A 25 13.36 19.09 17.46
N ILE A 26 12.59 18.47 16.56
CA ILE A 26 11.78 19.20 15.56
C ILE A 26 10.72 20.11 16.20
N ASP A 27 10.27 19.78 17.42
CA ASP A 27 9.26 20.51 18.19
C ASP A 27 9.75 21.86 18.74
N VAL A 28 11.06 21.99 18.96
CA VAL A 28 11.70 23.22 19.45
C VAL A 28 12.53 23.95 18.38
N ALA A 29 12.53 23.44 17.15
CA ALA A 29 13.29 23.98 16.03
C ALA A 29 12.66 25.25 15.43
N SER A 30 13.49 26.15 14.92
CA SER A 30 13.04 27.29 14.13
C SER A 30 12.46 26.86 12.77
N PRO A 31 11.65 27.70 12.09
CA PRO A 31 11.08 27.35 10.79
C PRO A 31 12.11 26.90 9.73
N THR A 32 13.29 27.52 9.69
CA THR A 32 14.36 27.14 8.76
C THR A 32 15.02 25.80 9.11
N GLU A 33 15.13 25.51 10.41
CA GLU A 33 15.63 24.22 10.88
C GLU A 33 14.63 23.10 10.60
N ILE A 34 13.33 23.34 10.83
CA ILE A 34 12.26 22.39 10.48
C ILE A 34 12.33 22.05 8.99
N ALA A 35 12.44 23.06 8.11
CA ALA A 35 12.56 22.82 6.67
C ALA A 35 13.79 21.99 6.31
N SER A 36 14.93 22.24 6.99
CA SER A 36 16.17 21.50 6.78
C SER A 36 16.09 20.05 7.27
N ILE A 37 15.45 19.82 8.42
CA ILE A 37 15.19 18.48 8.98
C ILE A 37 14.31 17.68 8.02
N LEU A 38 13.17 18.23 7.60
CA LEU A 38 12.25 17.53 6.70
C LEU A 38 12.88 17.26 5.34
N TYR A 39 13.67 18.21 4.80
CA TYR A 39 14.43 17.99 3.58
C TYR A 39 15.46 16.86 3.72
N ALA A 40 16.11 16.72 4.87
CA ALA A 40 17.01 15.61 5.14
C ALA A 40 16.25 14.27 5.20
N CYS A 41 15.10 14.22 5.88
CA CYS A 41 14.23 13.03 5.90
C CYS A 41 13.76 12.63 4.49
N ASP A 42 13.38 13.58 3.64
CA ASP A 42 12.93 13.29 2.27
C ASP A 42 14.03 12.66 1.40
N LYS A 43 15.32 12.95 1.67
CA LYS A 43 16.43 12.28 0.97
C LYS A 43 16.53 10.79 1.28
N GLU A 44 16.09 10.37 2.45
CA GLU A 44 16.12 8.96 2.90
C GLU A 44 15.17 8.10 2.06
N ILE A 45 14.14 8.70 1.43
CA ILE A 45 13.29 8.01 0.44
C ILE A 45 14.13 7.42 -0.70
N PHE A 46 15.14 8.15 -1.16
CA PHE A 46 15.98 7.75 -2.29
C PHE A 46 17.13 6.85 -1.88
N ASN A 47 17.78 7.20 -0.77
CA ASN A 47 19.03 6.57 -0.34
C ASN A 47 18.82 5.40 0.63
N GLY A 48 17.60 5.23 1.16
CA GLY A 48 17.28 4.28 2.21
C GLY A 48 17.34 4.92 3.59
N TRP A 49 16.83 4.17 4.57
CA TRP A 49 16.78 4.56 5.98
C TRP A 49 17.36 3.44 6.83
N MET A 50 18.43 3.72 7.58
CA MET A 50 19.19 2.73 8.34
C MET A 50 19.61 1.51 7.49
N ASP A 51 19.13 0.31 7.81
CA ASP A 51 19.40 -0.94 7.09
C ASP A 51 18.35 -1.24 5.99
N SER A 52 17.44 -0.31 5.74
CA SER A 52 16.32 -0.46 4.81
C SER A 52 16.60 0.19 3.46
N GLN A 53 16.03 -0.43 2.43
CA GLN A 53 16.26 -0.06 1.03
C GLN A 53 15.61 1.28 0.69
N GLY A 54 16.30 2.08 -0.12
CA GLY A 54 15.76 3.28 -0.76
C GLY A 54 15.20 2.99 -2.14
N LEU A 55 14.55 3.99 -2.75
CA LEU A 55 14.04 3.86 -4.11
C LEU A 55 15.12 3.56 -5.14
N ASN A 56 16.36 4.04 -4.93
CA ASN A 56 17.46 3.83 -5.88
C ASN A 56 18.06 2.41 -5.82
N ASP A 57 17.64 1.57 -4.89
CA ASP A 57 18.15 0.22 -4.78
C ASP A 57 17.73 -0.66 -5.94
N LYS A 58 18.69 -1.45 -6.45
CA LYS A 58 18.51 -2.32 -7.62
C LYS A 58 17.30 -3.26 -7.48
N LEU A 59 17.12 -3.86 -6.31
CA LEU A 59 16.02 -4.79 -6.06
C LEU A 59 14.65 -4.10 -6.10
N VAL A 60 14.56 -2.84 -5.66
CA VAL A 60 13.33 -2.04 -5.74
C VAL A 60 13.01 -1.73 -7.20
N HIS A 61 14.02 -1.28 -7.97
CA HIS A 61 13.86 -1.03 -9.41
C HIS A 61 13.43 -2.28 -10.19
N GLU A 62 14.01 -3.46 -9.90
CA GLU A 62 13.61 -4.71 -10.56
C GLU A 62 12.14 -5.06 -10.29
N LYS A 63 11.66 -4.88 -9.06
CA LYS A 63 10.25 -5.07 -8.70
C LYS A 63 9.35 -4.08 -9.44
N MET A 64 9.71 -2.79 -9.44
CA MET A 64 8.95 -1.75 -10.17
C MET A 64 8.85 -2.06 -11.66
N TYR A 65 9.95 -2.51 -12.28
CA TYR A 65 9.97 -2.92 -13.68
C TYR A 65 9.03 -4.10 -13.95
N ASN A 66 9.04 -5.11 -13.08
CA ASN A 66 8.13 -6.25 -13.20
C ASN A 66 6.65 -5.85 -13.09
N ILE A 67 6.32 -4.98 -12.15
CA ILE A 67 4.96 -4.42 -11.99
C ILE A 67 4.56 -3.64 -13.25
N ALA A 68 5.45 -2.77 -13.77
CA ALA A 68 5.20 -2.00 -14.99
C ALA A 68 4.93 -2.90 -16.21
N ARG A 69 5.66 -4.03 -16.34
CA ARG A 69 5.40 -5.02 -17.39
C ARG A 69 4.03 -5.68 -17.24
N LYS A 70 3.63 -6.05 -16.01
CA LYS A 70 2.31 -6.64 -15.74
C LYS A 70 1.18 -5.67 -16.04
N ILE A 71 1.33 -4.40 -15.66
CA ILE A 71 0.39 -3.33 -16.02
C ILE A 71 0.30 -3.20 -17.54
N SER A 72 1.42 -3.15 -18.25
CA SER A 72 1.44 -3.05 -19.71
C SER A 72 0.75 -4.23 -20.41
N GLN A 73 0.86 -5.44 -19.84
CA GLN A 73 0.15 -6.63 -20.33
C GLN A 73 -1.36 -6.49 -20.14
N VAL A 74 -1.82 -6.20 -18.91
CA VAL A 74 -3.25 -6.07 -18.62
C VAL A 74 -3.91 -4.93 -19.39
N MET A 75 -3.19 -3.83 -19.65
CA MET A 75 -3.72 -2.73 -20.46
C MET A 75 -4.01 -3.11 -21.93
N LYS A 76 -3.47 -4.22 -22.43
CA LYS A 76 -3.73 -4.73 -23.79
C LYS A 76 -4.90 -5.72 -23.83
N GLU A 77 -5.31 -6.25 -22.68
CA GLU A 77 -6.41 -7.20 -22.59
C GLU A 77 -7.76 -6.54 -22.85
N GLN A 78 -8.64 -7.25 -23.54
CA GLN A 78 -10.02 -6.81 -23.70
C GLN A 78 -10.70 -6.83 -22.32
N ASN A 79 -11.12 -5.65 -21.83
CA ASN A 79 -11.61 -5.43 -20.47
C ASN A 79 -10.57 -5.66 -19.36
N GLY A 80 -9.28 -5.45 -19.65
CA GLY A 80 -8.25 -5.35 -18.61
C GLY A 80 -8.41 -4.10 -17.74
N SER A 81 -7.97 -4.16 -16.49
CA SER A 81 -8.04 -3.01 -15.56
C SER A 81 -6.87 -2.97 -14.58
N VAL A 82 -6.47 -1.76 -14.21
CA VAL A 82 -5.55 -1.52 -13.09
C VAL A 82 -6.35 -0.85 -11.98
N VAL A 83 -6.40 -1.45 -10.81
CA VAL A 83 -7.09 -0.90 -9.64
C VAL A 83 -6.04 -0.50 -8.61
N ILE A 84 -6.02 0.77 -8.20
CA ILE A 84 -5.14 1.27 -7.14
C ILE A 84 -6.00 1.58 -5.92
N SER A 85 -5.63 1.06 -4.76
CA SER A 85 -6.41 1.23 -3.54
C SER A 85 -5.57 1.62 -2.33
N GLY A 86 -6.17 2.36 -1.40
CA GLY A 86 -5.55 2.66 -0.12
C GLY A 86 -6.48 3.44 0.80
N CYS A 87 -5.99 3.72 2.01
CA CYS A 87 -6.71 4.47 3.02
C CYS A 87 -6.14 5.88 3.15
N GLY A 88 -6.96 6.84 3.58
CA GLY A 88 -6.53 8.21 3.84
C GLY A 88 -5.70 8.80 2.68
N THR A 89 -4.45 9.16 2.96
CA THR A 89 -3.55 9.78 1.97
C THR A 89 -3.20 8.81 0.85
N SER A 90 -2.98 7.53 1.14
CA SER A 90 -2.73 6.50 0.13
C SER A 90 -3.90 6.37 -0.85
N GLY A 91 -5.14 6.43 -0.35
CA GLY A 91 -6.35 6.43 -1.19
C GLY A 91 -6.49 7.71 -2.03
N ARG A 92 -6.14 8.88 -1.48
CA ARG A 92 -6.11 10.15 -2.23
C ARG A 92 -5.04 10.15 -3.33
N LEU A 93 -3.89 9.53 -3.08
CA LEU A 93 -2.85 9.32 -4.10
C LEU A 93 -3.31 8.33 -5.17
N ALA A 94 -4.07 7.28 -4.81
CA ALA A 94 -4.68 6.36 -5.77
C ALA A 94 -5.64 7.09 -6.72
N TYR A 95 -6.48 7.99 -6.18
CA TYR A 95 -7.35 8.87 -6.96
C TYR A 95 -6.55 9.75 -7.94
N LEU A 96 -5.57 10.50 -7.43
CA LEU A 96 -4.74 11.40 -8.25
C LEU A 96 -4.02 10.64 -9.37
N THR A 97 -3.42 9.51 -9.03
CA THR A 97 -2.67 8.65 -9.97
C THR A 97 -3.60 8.14 -11.07
N THR A 98 -4.76 7.60 -10.69
CA THR A 98 -5.75 7.07 -11.64
C THR A 98 -6.24 8.16 -12.60
N LYS A 99 -6.60 9.34 -12.09
CA LYS A 99 -7.06 10.45 -12.94
C LYS A 99 -5.97 10.94 -13.89
N THR A 100 -4.72 10.95 -13.45
CA THR A 100 -3.58 11.35 -14.27
C THR A 100 -3.34 10.36 -15.42
N PHE A 101 -3.28 9.06 -15.14
CA PHE A 101 -3.09 8.04 -16.18
C PHE A 101 -4.26 7.95 -17.15
N ASN A 102 -5.50 8.00 -16.67
CA ASN A 102 -6.67 8.00 -17.57
C ASN A 102 -6.71 9.25 -18.47
N ARG A 103 -6.36 10.44 -17.95
CA ARG A 103 -6.22 11.64 -18.78
C ARG A 103 -5.17 11.47 -19.87
N TYR A 104 -4.03 10.87 -19.53
CA TYR A 104 -2.99 10.56 -20.51
C TYR A 104 -3.48 9.55 -21.57
N LEU A 105 -4.12 8.45 -21.16
CA LEU A 105 -4.71 7.48 -22.09
C LEU A 105 -5.71 8.14 -23.06
N LYS A 106 -6.60 8.97 -22.53
CA LYS A 106 -7.55 9.74 -23.33
C LYS A 106 -6.85 10.65 -24.33
N SER A 107 -5.77 11.33 -23.93
CA SER A 107 -4.98 12.17 -24.84
C SER A 107 -4.31 11.39 -25.97
N CYS A 108 -4.07 10.10 -25.77
CA CYS A 108 -3.54 9.17 -26.77
C CYS A 108 -4.63 8.40 -27.53
N GLY A 109 -5.92 8.75 -27.38
CA GLY A 109 -7.03 8.06 -28.04
C GLY A 109 -7.30 6.64 -27.51
N ARG A 110 -6.86 6.32 -26.29
CA ARG A 110 -7.05 5.01 -25.65
C ARG A 110 -8.17 5.05 -24.62
N THR A 111 -8.83 3.91 -24.45
CA THR A 111 -9.86 3.72 -23.42
C THR A 111 -9.24 3.76 -22.03
N GLU A 112 -9.95 4.38 -21.08
CA GLU A 112 -9.58 4.39 -19.67
C GLU A 112 -9.63 2.97 -19.07
N CYS A 113 -8.62 2.61 -18.29
CA CYS A 113 -8.54 1.30 -17.65
C CYS A 113 -8.04 1.34 -16.20
N PHE A 114 -7.68 2.52 -15.69
CA PHE A 114 -7.31 2.72 -14.30
C PHE A 114 -8.55 3.06 -13.45
N GLN A 115 -8.62 2.48 -12.26
CA GLN A 115 -9.67 2.72 -11.27
C GLN A 115 -9.03 2.93 -9.90
N TYR A 116 -9.67 3.75 -9.06
CA TYR A 116 -9.24 3.93 -7.67
C TYR A 116 -10.29 3.40 -6.71
N LEU A 117 -9.83 2.97 -5.54
CA LEU A 117 -10.66 2.64 -4.39
C LEU A 117 -10.07 3.33 -3.16
N ILE A 118 -10.91 3.98 -2.36
CA ILE A 118 -10.51 4.65 -1.12
C ILE A 118 -11.47 4.23 -0.01
N ALA A 119 -10.91 3.83 1.13
CA ALA A 119 -11.70 3.54 2.31
C ALA A 119 -12.60 4.74 2.67
N GLY A 120 -13.92 4.51 2.76
CA GLY A 120 -14.92 5.56 3.02
C GLY A 120 -15.50 6.22 1.75
N GLY A 121 -15.07 5.78 0.57
CA GLY A 121 -15.53 6.25 -0.73
C GLY A 121 -15.15 7.71 -1.02
N ASP A 122 -15.77 8.31 -2.05
CA ASP A 122 -15.40 9.67 -2.52
C ASP A 122 -15.48 10.77 -1.45
N ARG A 123 -16.29 10.56 -0.39
CA ARG A 123 -16.31 11.49 0.75
C ARG A 123 -14.96 11.61 1.44
N ALA A 124 -14.15 10.54 1.44
CA ALA A 124 -12.81 10.50 2.01
C ALA A 124 -11.76 11.31 1.20
N LEU A 125 -12.12 11.78 0.00
CA LEU A 125 -11.29 12.71 -0.77
C LEU A 125 -11.29 14.12 -0.17
N PHE A 126 -12.38 14.51 0.50
CA PHE A 126 -12.59 15.87 0.99
C PHE A 126 -12.47 16.00 2.52
N ARG A 127 -12.64 14.91 3.25
CA ARG A 127 -12.55 14.90 4.72
C ARG A 127 -12.04 13.55 5.22
N SER A 128 -11.49 13.52 6.43
CA SER A 128 -11.19 12.26 7.08
C SER A 128 -12.47 11.47 7.33
N VAL A 129 -12.42 10.16 7.12
CA VAL A 129 -13.49 9.22 7.45
C VAL A 129 -12.88 8.20 8.38
N GLU A 130 -13.12 8.40 9.68
CA GLU A 130 -12.62 7.50 10.72
C GLU A 130 -13.21 6.10 10.56
N LEU A 131 -12.46 5.08 10.99
CA LEU A 131 -12.83 3.64 11.02
C LEU A 131 -13.05 2.96 9.66
N ALA A 132 -13.12 3.69 8.55
CA ALA A 132 -13.31 3.08 7.23
C ALA A 132 -12.12 2.19 6.81
N GLU A 133 -10.93 2.47 7.34
CA GLU A 133 -9.73 1.65 7.12
C GLU A 133 -9.82 0.28 7.80
N ASP A 134 -10.61 0.15 8.86
CA ASP A 134 -10.69 -1.06 9.69
C ASP A 134 -11.68 -2.11 9.16
N ASP A 135 -12.28 -1.88 7.98
CA ASP A 135 -13.27 -2.78 7.38
C ASP A 135 -12.69 -3.58 6.18
N PRO A 136 -12.19 -4.81 6.40
CA PRO A 136 -11.66 -5.67 5.33
C PRO A 136 -12.77 -6.19 4.40
N VAL A 137 -13.98 -6.39 4.93
CA VAL A 137 -15.13 -6.90 4.17
C VAL A 137 -15.57 -5.86 3.14
N ALA A 138 -15.65 -4.59 3.54
CA ALA A 138 -15.94 -3.49 2.64
C ALA A 138 -14.90 -3.40 1.51
N GLY A 139 -13.62 -3.49 1.84
CA GLY A 139 -12.54 -3.49 0.84
C GLY A 139 -12.71 -4.58 -0.22
N ALA A 140 -12.92 -5.83 0.21
CA ALA A 140 -13.12 -6.97 -0.69
C ALA A 140 -14.37 -6.81 -1.58
N LEU A 141 -15.50 -6.35 -1.00
CA LEU A 141 -16.75 -6.15 -1.72
C LEU A 141 -16.66 -5.04 -2.77
N GLU A 142 -16.01 -3.92 -2.43
CA GLU A 142 -15.80 -2.82 -3.38
C GLU A 142 -14.89 -3.25 -4.54
N LEU A 143 -13.80 -3.98 -4.24
CA LEU A 143 -12.93 -4.52 -5.27
C LEU A 143 -13.68 -5.50 -6.19
N LYS A 144 -14.47 -6.40 -5.62
CA LYS A 144 -15.33 -7.32 -6.40
C LYS A 144 -16.24 -6.53 -7.34
N LYS A 145 -16.92 -5.50 -6.85
CA LYS A 145 -17.87 -4.69 -7.62
C LYS A 145 -17.20 -3.99 -8.80
N VAL A 146 -16.06 -3.32 -8.59
CA VAL A 146 -15.40 -2.55 -9.66
C VAL A 146 -14.68 -3.43 -10.70
N THR A 147 -14.52 -4.72 -10.38
CA THR A 147 -13.83 -5.68 -11.25
C THR A 147 -14.73 -6.77 -11.82
N GLU A 148 -16.04 -6.77 -11.54
CA GLU A 148 -16.96 -7.85 -11.93
C GLU A 148 -16.90 -8.17 -13.42
N SER A 149 -16.93 -7.14 -14.28
CA SER A 149 -16.89 -7.27 -15.74
C SER A 149 -15.48 -7.36 -16.34
N LYS A 150 -14.43 -7.36 -15.51
CA LYS A 150 -13.04 -7.37 -15.96
C LYS A 150 -12.52 -8.79 -16.15
N THR A 151 -11.71 -8.99 -17.18
CA THR A 151 -11.11 -10.29 -17.54
C THR A 151 -9.76 -10.49 -16.86
N ALA A 152 -8.95 -9.43 -16.77
CA ALA A 152 -7.66 -9.42 -16.09
C ALA A 152 -7.49 -8.13 -15.29
N VAL A 153 -6.96 -8.25 -14.07
CA VAL A 153 -6.81 -7.11 -13.16
C VAL A 153 -5.43 -7.10 -12.51
N VAL A 154 -4.70 -5.98 -12.63
CA VAL A 154 -3.62 -5.68 -11.69
C VAL A 154 -4.22 -4.89 -10.54
N PHE A 155 -4.21 -5.47 -9.34
CA PHE A 155 -4.63 -4.77 -8.13
C PHE A 155 -3.40 -4.29 -7.37
N ILE A 156 -3.37 -3.00 -7.02
CA ILE A 156 -2.27 -2.35 -6.30
C ILE A 156 -2.82 -1.81 -4.98
N GLY A 157 -2.60 -2.54 -3.90
CA GLY A 157 -2.93 -2.12 -2.54
C GLY A 157 -1.80 -1.29 -1.94
N VAL A 158 -2.11 -0.09 -1.47
CA VAL A 158 -1.15 0.86 -0.89
C VAL A 158 -1.45 1.05 0.59
N THR A 159 -0.53 0.61 1.45
CA THR A 159 -0.59 0.79 2.90
C THR A 159 0.83 0.97 3.44
N CYS A 160 1.16 2.16 3.92
CA CYS A 160 2.52 2.49 4.35
C CYS A 160 3.05 1.50 5.39
N GLY A 161 2.24 1.23 6.42
CA GLY A 161 2.61 0.40 7.56
C GLY A 161 2.37 -1.11 7.40
N LEU A 162 1.83 -1.58 6.26
CA LEU A 162 1.39 -2.97 6.10
C LEU A 162 0.41 -3.41 7.21
N SER A 163 -0.61 -2.58 7.43
CA SER A 163 -1.48 -2.69 8.61
C SER A 163 -2.97 -2.46 8.35
N ALA A 164 -3.34 -1.89 7.19
CA ALA A 164 -4.70 -1.46 6.88
C ALA A 164 -5.64 -2.65 6.57
N PRO A 165 -6.64 -2.95 7.42
CA PRO A 165 -7.58 -4.05 7.16
C PRO A 165 -8.32 -3.96 5.83
N TYR A 166 -8.77 -2.76 5.44
CA TYR A 166 -9.44 -2.52 4.17
C TYR A 166 -8.61 -3.01 2.96
N VAL A 167 -7.30 -2.76 2.96
CA VAL A 167 -6.38 -3.26 1.91
C VAL A 167 -6.11 -4.75 2.07
N ALA A 168 -6.04 -5.26 3.31
CA ALA A 168 -5.85 -6.67 3.59
C ALA A 168 -6.97 -7.54 2.96
N GLY A 169 -8.23 -7.16 3.16
CA GLY A 169 -9.37 -7.88 2.59
C GLY A 169 -9.38 -7.88 1.05
N GLN A 170 -8.89 -6.80 0.42
CA GLN A 170 -8.72 -6.72 -1.03
C GLN A 170 -7.63 -7.68 -1.54
N LEU A 171 -6.48 -7.70 -0.87
CA LEU A 171 -5.36 -8.58 -1.23
C LEU A 171 -5.75 -10.06 -1.08
N ASP A 172 -6.40 -10.41 0.02
CA ASP A 172 -6.87 -11.78 0.26
C ASP A 172 -7.92 -12.20 -0.78
N TYR A 173 -8.85 -11.30 -1.14
CA TYR A 173 -9.79 -11.52 -2.24
C TYR A 173 -9.09 -11.79 -3.59
N CYS A 174 -7.98 -11.10 -3.88
CA CYS A 174 -7.16 -11.34 -5.07
C CYS A 174 -6.40 -12.67 -5.00
N LEU A 175 -5.79 -13.00 -3.86
CA LEU A 175 -5.01 -14.24 -3.67
C LEU A 175 -5.88 -15.49 -3.88
N SER A 176 -7.17 -15.41 -3.57
CA SER A 176 -8.10 -16.52 -3.85
C SER A 176 -8.55 -16.62 -5.32
N ARG A 177 -8.08 -15.73 -6.22
CA ARG A 177 -8.52 -15.58 -7.63
C ARG A 177 -7.36 -15.19 -8.58
N LEU A 178 -6.23 -15.87 -8.45
CA LEU A 178 -5.01 -15.57 -9.23
C LEU A 178 -5.14 -15.86 -10.74
N ASP A 179 -6.20 -16.55 -11.17
CA ASP A 179 -6.58 -16.69 -12.58
C ASP A 179 -6.98 -15.35 -13.22
N LYS A 180 -7.49 -14.42 -12.41
CA LYS A 180 -7.96 -13.08 -12.84
C LYS A 180 -7.09 -11.95 -12.31
N PHE A 181 -6.55 -12.08 -11.10
CA PHE A 181 -5.85 -11.02 -10.40
C PHE A 181 -4.34 -11.21 -10.34
N THR A 182 -3.61 -10.12 -10.58
CA THR A 182 -2.22 -9.95 -10.15
C THR A 182 -2.21 -8.98 -8.95
N PRO A 183 -2.13 -9.48 -7.70
CA PRO A 183 -2.03 -8.62 -6.53
C PRO A 183 -0.63 -8.02 -6.38
N VAL A 184 -0.59 -6.73 -6.05
CA VAL A 184 0.63 -5.96 -5.77
C VAL A 184 0.40 -5.20 -4.47
N LEU A 185 1.36 -5.29 -3.56
CA LEU A 185 1.36 -4.58 -2.29
C LEU A 185 2.49 -3.56 -2.28
N ILE A 186 2.14 -2.31 -1.99
CA ILE A 186 3.09 -1.21 -1.78
C ILE A 186 3.00 -0.78 -0.32
N GLY A 187 4.14 -0.87 0.38
CA GLY A 187 4.33 -0.38 1.74
C GLY A 187 5.82 -0.21 2.05
N PHE A 188 6.11 0.28 3.25
CA PHE A 188 7.45 0.75 3.63
C PHE A 188 7.99 0.05 4.89
N ASN A 189 7.27 -0.95 5.40
CA ASN A 189 7.79 -1.91 6.39
C ASN A 189 8.35 -3.16 5.71
N LYS A 190 9.31 -3.82 6.37
CA LYS A 190 9.71 -5.18 5.96
C LYS A 190 8.53 -6.12 6.16
N ARG A 191 8.39 -7.15 5.32
CA ARG A 191 7.26 -8.09 5.37
C ARG A 191 7.00 -8.67 6.77
N HIS A 192 8.05 -9.03 7.51
CA HIS A 192 7.92 -9.60 8.85
C HIS A 192 7.44 -8.59 9.91
N GLN A 193 7.46 -7.29 9.61
CA GLN A 193 6.96 -6.21 10.48
C GLN A 193 5.49 -5.85 10.16
N ALA A 194 4.84 -6.52 9.21
CA ALA A 194 3.43 -6.33 8.95
C ALA A 194 2.58 -6.66 10.18
N ARG A 195 1.42 -6.01 10.31
CA ARG A 195 0.59 -6.12 11.52
C ARG A 195 0.13 -7.56 11.76
N ASN A 196 0.60 -8.16 12.86
CA ASN A 196 0.22 -9.50 13.29
C ASN A 196 -0.81 -9.47 14.44
N VAL A 197 -1.87 -8.71 14.25
CA VAL A 197 -3.00 -8.62 15.17
C VAL A 197 -4.24 -9.09 14.43
N ALA A 198 -5.11 -9.83 15.10
CA ALA A 198 -6.38 -10.27 14.54
C ALA A 198 -7.18 -9.07 14.02
N ILE A 199 -7.68 -9.20 12.80
CA ILE A 199 -8.53 -8.20 12.18
C ILE A 199 -9.99 -8.56 12.50
N GLU A 200 -10.77 -7.60 12.99
CA GLU A 200 -12.19 -7.85 13.28
C GLU A 200 -12.93 -8.27 12.00
N LYS A 201 -13.77 -9.31 12.09
CA LYS A 201 -14.55 -9.86 10.95
C LYS A 201 -13.70 -10.43 9.81
N TRP A 202 -12.44 -10.75 10.06
CA TRP A 202 -11.56 -11.42 9.10
C TRP A 202 -10.82 -12.58 9.76
N ASP A 203 -10.43 -13.59 8.98
CA ASP A 203 -9.81 -14.82 9.45
C ASP A 203 -8.27 -14.79 9.44
N LYS A 204 -7.68 -13.84 8.70
CA LYS A 204 -6.23 -13.65 8.60
C LYS A 204 -5.79 -12.30 9.17
N THR A 205 -4.58 -12.26 9.73
CA THR A 205 -3.85 -11.02 10.02
C THR A 205 -3.25 -10.44 8.74
N PHE A 206 -2.87 -9.16 8.78
CA PHE A 206 -2.16 -8.56 7.65
C PHE A 206 -0.84 -9.30 7.36
N LEU A 207 -0.11 -9.71 8.40
CA LEU A 207 1.13 -10.47 8.24
C LEU A 207 0.91 -11.79 7.49
N GLN A 208 -0.14 -12.55 7.82
CA GLN A 208 -0.45 -13.81 7.15
C GLN A 208 -0.73 -13.57 5.65
N ILE A 209 -1.52 -12.56 5.32
CA ILE A 209 -1.80 -12.18 3.92
C ILE A 209 -0.51 -11.76 3.21
N ALA A 210 0.33 -10.93 3.84
CA ALA A 210 1.58 -10.49 3.26
C ALA A 210 2.59 -11.63 3.05
N GLN A 211 2.54 -12.70 3.85
CA GLN A 211 3.37 -13.90 3.69
C GLN A 211 2.94 -14.78 2.50
N GLU A 212 1.67 -14.73 2.12
CA GLU A 212 1.13 -15.42 0.96
C GLU A 212 1.43 -14.71 -0.39
N MET A 213 1.91 -13.46 -0.32
CA MET A 213 2.37 -12.66 -1.47
C MET A 213 3.85 -12.85 -1.78
#